data_AF-A0AAX3TB28-F1
#
_entry.id   AF-A0AAX3TB28-F1
#
_cell.length_a   1.000
_cell.length_b   1.000
_cell.length_c   1.000
_cell.angle_alpha   90.00
_cell.angle_beta   90.00
_cell.angle_gamma   90.00
#
_symmetry.space_group_name_H-M   'P 1'
#
loop_
_entity.id
_entity.type
_entity.pdbx_description
1 polymer ?
#
loop_
_entity_poly.entity_id
_entity_poly.type
_entity_poly.pdbx_seq_one_letter_code
_entity_poly.pdbx_strand_id
1 'polypeptide(L)'
;MTTDSDQKWRERSLFLVFLSALVTQNAIAIPYVRQNGPGSVKDFFVGDILKTTPGRFAMVDLTFVVIGFHVWALAEARRLRILPWWLASVVLTFGVGIATAIPFFFLARERALGSR
;
A
#
# COMPACT_ATOMS: atom_id res chain seq x y z
N MET A 1 -15.16 15.15 18.31
CA MET A 1 -14.47 14.46 19.42
C MET A 1 -14.58 12.98 19.13
N THR A 2 -13.53 12.33 18.63
CA THR A 2 -13.53 10.87 18.39
C THR A 2 -13.40 10.16 19.73
N THR A 3 -14.19 9.12 19.97
CA THR A 3 -14.08 8.35 21.21
C THR A 3 -12.85 7.43 21.13
N ASP A 4 -12.24 7.11 22.28
CA ASP A 4 -11.10 6.18 22.37
C ASP A 4 -11.44 4.79 21.74
N SER A 5 -12.71 4.39 21.80
CA SER A 5 -13.22 3.19 21.11
C SER A 5 -13.16 3.30 19.58
N ASP A 6 -13.50 4.45 19.00
CA ASP A 6 -13.47 4.65 17.55
C ASP A 6 -12.04 4.60 17.01
N GLN A 7 -11.09 5.18 17.76
CA GLN A 7 -9.68 5.13 17.40
C GLN A 7 -9.15 3.70 17.43
N LYS A 8 -9.40 2.96 18.52
CA LYS A 8 -8.99 1.55 18.64
C LYS A 8 -9.59 0.68 17.55
N TRP A 9 -10.85 0.91 17.17
CA TRP A 9 -11.49 0.19 16.07
C TRP A 9 -10.80 0.46 14.73
N ARG A 10 -10.52 1.74 14.42
CA ARG A 10 -9.80 2.14 13.19
C ARG A 10 -8.41 1.54 13.13
N GLU A 11 -7.63 1.62 14.20
CA GLU A 11 -6.28 1.04 14.24
C GLU A 11 -6.30 -0.48 14.05
N ARG A 12 -7.23 -1.19 14.73
CA ARG A 12 -7.38 -2.64 14.58
C ARG A 12 -7.78 -3.02 13.16
N SER A 13 -8.77 -2.36 12.59
CA SER A 13 -9.23 -2.62 11.22
C SER A 13 -8.12 -2.36 10.20
N LEU A 14 -7.38 -1.25 10.33
CA LEU A 14 -6.25 -0.94 9.46
C LEU A 14 -5.14 -1.98 9.59
N PHE A 15 -4.83 -2.41 10.81
CA PHE A 15 -3.83 -3.44 11.05
C PHE A 15 -4.23 -4.79 10.44
N LEU A 16 -5.50 -5.19 10.58
CA LEU A 16 -6.02 -6.42 9.99
C LEU A 16 -5.95 -6.37 8.46
N VAL A 17 -6.42 -5.28 7.84
CA VAL A 17 -6.36 -5.11 6.38
C VAL A 17 -4.91 -5.09 5.89
N PHE A 18 -4.01 -4.40 6.61
CA PHE A 18 -2.58 -4.40 6.31
C PHE A 18 -1.99 -5.81 6.33
N LEU A 19 -2.23 -6.58 7.38
CA LEU A 19 -1.71 -7.94 7.49
C LEU A 19 -2.31 -8.87 6.43
N SER A 20 -3.61 -8.80 6.19
CA SER A 20 -4.26 -9.60 5.16
C SER A 20 -3.68 -9.30 3.77
N ALA A 21 -3.55 -8.02 3.40
CA ALA A 21 -2.95 -7.62 2.13
C ALA A 21 -1.49 -8.08 2.02
N LEU A 22 -0.69 -7.88 3.08
CA LEU A 22 0.72 -8.27 3.12
C LEU A 22 0.88 -9.78 2.89
N VAL A 23 0.07 -10.60 3.57
CA VAL A 23 0.13 -12.06 3.46
C VAL A 23 -0.35 -12.51 2.09
N THR A 24 -1.52 -12.07 1.64
CA THR A 24 -2.11 -12.52 0.37
C THR A 24 -1.24 -12.13 -0.83
N GLN A 25 -0.73 -10.90 -0.87
CA GLN A 25 0.11 -10.45 -1.99
C GLN A 25 1.43 -11.21 -2.05
N ASN A 26 2.10 -11.40 -0.91
CA ASN A 26 3.35 -12.16 -0.87
C ASN A 26 3.16 -13.66 -1.14
N ALA A 27 2.01 -14.24 -0.73
CA ALA A 27 1.67 -15.63 -1.03
C ALA A 27 1.51 -15.89 -2.53
N ILE A 28 1.18 -14.87 -3.32
CA ILE A 28 1.10 -14.94 -4.79
C ILE A 28 2.47 -14.61 -5.42
N ALA A 29 3.10 -13.52 -4.99
CA ALA A 29 4.32 -13.00 -5.62
C ALA A 29 5.54 -13.88 -5.36
N ILE A 30 5.75 -14.37 -4.12
CA ILE A 30 6.95 -15.12 -3.75
C ILE A 30 7.07 -16.44 -4.52
N PRO A 31 6.03 -17.31 -4.58
CA PRO A 31 6.12 -18.55 -5.34
C PRO A 31 6.38 -18.31 -6.83
N TYR A 32 5.74 -17.30 -7.42
CA TYR A 32 5.93 -16.95 -8.82
C TYR A 32 7.38 -16.52 -9.10
N VAL A 33 7.94 -15.63 -8.27
CA VAL A 33 9.34 -15.19 -8.43
C VAL A 33 10.32 -16.33 -8.19
N ARG A 34 10.02 -17.26 -7.26
CA ARG A 34 10.83 -18.47 -7.05
C ARG A 34 10.82 -19.40 -8.26
N GLN A 35 9.70 -19.49 -8.98
CA GLN A 35 9.55 -20.36 -10.15
C GLN A 35 10.11 -19.73 -11.44
N ASN A 36 9.97 -18.42 -11.62
CA ASN A 36 10.32 -17.69 -12.85
C ASN A 36 11.62 -16.86 -12.73
N GLY A 37 12.23 -16.86 -11.56
CA GLY A 37 13.47 -16.14 -11.25
C GLY A 37 13.26 -14.65 -10.87
N PRO A 38 14.27 -13.99 -10.27
CA PRO A 38 14.17 -12.62 -9.75
C PRO A 38 13.79 -11.57 -10.82
N GLY A 39 14.15 -11.81 -12.08
CA GLY A 39 13.83 -10.90 -13.19
C GLY A 39 12.34 -10.84 -13.54
N SER A 40 11.52 -11.78 -13.05
CA SER A 40 10.07 -11.87 -13.28
C SER A 40 9.27 -10.88 -12.42
N VAL A 41 9.90 -10.19 -11.47
CA VAL A 41 9.24 -9.14 -10.66
C VAL A 41 8.62 -8.05 -11.56
N LYS A 42 9.25 -7.73 -12.68
CA LYS A 42 8.74 -6.76 -13.66
C LYS A 42 7.43 -7.18 -14.31
N ASP A 43 7.14 -8.48 -14.35
CA ASP A 43 5.95 -9.01 -15.03
C ASP A 43 4.67 -8.65 -14.26
N PHE A 44 4.77 -8.40 -12.96
CA PHE A 44 3.68 -7.88 -12.13
C PHE A 44 3.35 -6.40 -12.40
N PHE A 45 4.26 -5.66 -13.02
CA PHE A 45 4.10 -4.21 -13.25
C PHE A 45 4.01 -3.84 -14.74
N VAL A 46 4.60 -4.65 -15.64
CA VAL A 46 4.77 -4.33 -17.06
C VAL A 46 4.53 -5.56 -17.96
N GLY A 47 4.04 -6.66 -17.41
CA GLY A 47 3.82 -7.91 -18.15
C GLY A 47 2.58 -7.92 -19.03
N ASP A 48 2.07 -9.13 -19.31
CA ASP A 48 0.97 -9.39 -20.24
C ASP A 48 -0.35 -8.69 -19.90
N ILE A 49 -0.49 -8.16 -18.69
CA ILE A 49 -1.68 -7.41 -18.25
C ILE A 49 -1.96 -6.19 -19.14
N LEU A 50 -0.92 -5.60 -19.76
CA LEU A 50 -1.07 -4.46 -20.67
C LEU A 50 -1.52 -4.85 -22.09
N LYS A 51 -1.51 -6.15 -22.43
CA LYS A 51 -1.88 -6.62 -23.78
C LYS A 51 -3.39 -6.64 -24.02
N THR A 52 -4.19 -6.65 -22.95
CA THR A 52 -5.66 -6.66 -23.05
C THR A 52 -6.24 -5.30 -22.68
N THR A 53 -7.35 -4.91 -23.31
CA THR A 53 -8.06 -3.66 -22.98
C THR A 53 -8.48 -3.59 -21.50
N PRO A 54 -9.05 -4.65 -20.88
CA PRO A 54 -9.39 -4.62 -19.47
C PRO A 54 -8.18 -4.48 -18.55
N GLY A 55 -7.08 -5.19 -18.84
CA GLY A 55 -5.87 -5.10 -18.02
C GLY A 55 -5.19 -3.73 -18.14
N ARG A 56 -5.20 -3.10 -19.32
CA ARG A 56 -4.74 -1.71 -19.49
C ARG A 56 -5.57 -0.72 -18.69
N PHE A 57 -6.91 -0.86 -18.69
CA PHE A 57 -7.78 -0.01 -17.86
C PHE A 57 -7.44 -0.16 -16.38
N ALA A 58 -7.34 -1.40 -15.87
CA ALA A 58 -7.00 -1.66 -14.48
C ALA A 58 -5.64 -1.07 -14.08
N MET A 59 -4.63 -1.14 -14.96
CA MET A 59 -3.31 -0.54 -14.70
C MET A 59 -3.35 0.98 -14.67
N VAL A 60 -4.12 1.62 -15.56
CA VAL A 60 -4.29 3.08 -15.56
C VAL A 60 -5.02 3.53 -14.30
N ASP A 61 -6.12 2.88 -13.94
CA ASP A 61 -6.87 3.14 -12.72
C ASP A 61 -5.97 3.01 -11.48
N LEU A 62 -5.25 1.89 -11.36
CA LEU A 62 -4.30 1.63 -10.29
C LEU A 62 -3.19 2.68 -10.23
N THR A 63 -2.68 3.14 -11.39
CA THR A 63 -1.65 4.17 -11.46
C THR A 63 -2.14 5.48 -10.86
N PHE A 64 -3.36 5.90 -11.22
CA PHE A 64 -3.95 7.12 -10.66
C PHE A 64 -4.24 6.98 -9.16
N VAL A 65 -4.66 5.80 -8.68
CA VAL A 65 -4.82 5.52 -7.24
C VAL A 65 -3.48 5.67 -6.50
N VAL A 66 -2.39 5.08 -7.02
CA VAL A 66 -1.05 5.18 -6.42
C VAL A 66 -0.58 6.64 -6.35
N ILE A 67 -0.68 7.37 -7.46
CA ILE A 67 -0.26 8.78 -7.53
C ILE A 67 -1.09 9.63 -6.56
N GLY A 68 -2.41 9.54 -6.65
CA GLY A 68 -3.32 10.31 -5.80
C GLY A 68 -3.07 10.05 -4.32
N PHE A 69 -2.92 8.79 -3.93
CA PHE A 69 -2.60 8.42 -2.56
C PHE A 69 -1.24 8.98 -2.12
N HIS A 70 -0.16 8.79 -2.88
CA HIS A 70 1.17 9.23 -2.45
C HIS A 70 1.34 10.75 -2.42
N VAL A 71 0.70 11.48 -3.34
CA VAL A 71 0.68 12.95 -3.33
C VAL A 71 0.00 13.46 -2.05
N TRP A 72 -1.17 12.92 -1.72
CA TRP A 72 -1.88 13.26 -0.49
C TRP A 72 -1.10 12.84 0.76
N ALA A 73 -0.59 11.61 0.78
CA ALA A 73 0.13 11.04 1.92
C ALA A 73 1.42 11.81 2.21
N LEU A 74 2.10 12.33 1.19
CA LEU A 74 3.29 13.17 1.37
C LEU A 74 2.96 14.48 2.09
N ALA A 75 1.87 15.15 1.71
CA ALA A 75 1.42 16.37 2.36
C ALA A 75 1.06 16.10 3.83
N GLU A 76 0.30 15.04 4.10
CA GLU A 76 -0.08 14.65 5.46
C GLU A 76 1.15 14.23 6.29
N ALA A 77 2.10 13.52 5.68
CA ALA A 77 3.33 13.09 6.36
C ALA A 77 4.19 14.28 6.79
N ARG A 78 4.27 15.34 5.98
CA ARG A 78 4.95 16.59 6.36
C ARG A 78 4.24 17.27 7.53
N ARG A 79 2.91 17.39 7.47
CA ARG A 79 2.09 17.99 8.55
C ARG A 79 2.25 17.25 9.89
N LEU A 80 2.28 15.92 9.85
CA LEU A 80 2.39 15.08 11.05
C LEU A 80 3.83 14.77 11.46
N ARG A 81 4.83 15.17 10.66
CA ARG A 81 6.27 14.84 10.83
C ARG A 81 6.56 13.33 10.81
N ILE A 82 5.84 12.60 9.95
CA ILE A 82 5.97 11.14 9.74
C ILE A 82 6.56 10.79 8.37
N LEU A 83 7.42 11.64 7.82
CA LEU A 83 8.10 11.42 6.52
C LEU A 83 8.77 10.04 6.37
N PRO A 84 9.45 9.47 7.39
CA PRO A 84 9.99 8.11 7.29
C PRO A 84 8.92 7.04 7.03
N TRP A 85 7.72 7.21 7.60
CA TRP A 85 6.60 6.30 7.41
C TRP A 85 5.97 6.44 6.01
N TRP A 86 6.00 7.63 5.42
CA TRP A 86 5.66 7.82 4.00
C TRP A 86 6.68 7.12 3.09
N LEU A 87 7.98 7.25 3.35
CA LEU A 87 9.00 6.53 2.56
C LEU A 87 8.81 5.00 2.65
N ALA A 88 8.50 4.49 3.84
CA ALA A 88 8.21 3.06 4.02
C ALA A 88 6.96 2.63 3.22
N SER A 89 5.92 3.48 3.11
CA SER A 89 4.74 3.15 2.29
C SER A 89 5.05 3.16 0.79
N VAL A 90 5.95 4.03 0.33
CA VAL A 90 6.48 4.01 -1.05
C VAL A 90 7.20 2.69 -1.31
N VAL A 91 8.10 2.26 -0.41
CA VAL A 91 8.80 0.98 -0.54
C VAL A 91 7.81 -0.19 -0.58
N LEU A 92 6.80 -0.20 0.29
CA LEU A 92 5.75 -1.23 0.27
C LEU A 92 4.93 -1.23 -1.03
N THR A 93 4.67 -0.06 -1.61
CA THR A 93 3.89 0.07 -2.86
C THR A 93 4.57 -0.65 -4.02
N PHE A 94 5.88 -0.49 -4.17
CA PHE A 94 6.65 -1.10 -5.25
C PHE A 94 7.24 -2.47 -4.90
N GLY A 95 7.41 -2.77 -3.61
CA GLY A 95 7.94 -4.05 -3.15
C GLY A 95 6.89 -5.14 -2.96
N VAL A 96 5.68 -4.79 -2.53
CA VAL A 96 4.58 -5.74 -2.25
C VAL A 96 3.32 -5.36 -3.03
N GLY A 97 2.93 -4.10 -2.98
CA GLY A 97 1.81 -3.53 -3.71
C GLY A 97 1.03 -2.51 -2.89
N ILE A 98 0.32 -1.65 -3.60
CA ILE A 98 -0.39 -0.50 -3.01
C ILE A 98 -1.46 -0.88 -1.97
N ALA A 99 -2.08 -2.07 -2.12
CA ALA A 99 -3.07 -2.58 -1.18
C ALA A 99 -2.50 -2.83 0.22
N THR A 100 -1.21 -3.11 0.34
CA THR A 100 -0.49 -3.19 1.62
C THR A 100 -0.05 -1.81 2.11
N ALA A 101 0.43 -0.94 1.20
CA ALA A 101 0.99 0.35 1.54
C ALA A 101 -0.02 1.37 2.11
N ILE A 102 -1.25 1.40 1.56
CA ILE A 102 -2.32 2.30 2.01
C ILE A 102 -2.68 2.09 3.49
N PRO A 103 -3.11 0.88 3.92
CA PRO A 103 -3.49 0.65 5.32
C PRO A 103 -2.29 0.80 6.26
N PHE A 104 -1.07 0.47 5.83
CA PHE A 104 0.15 0.73 6.59
C PHE A 104 0.34 2.23 6.89
N PHE A 105 0.26 3.09 5.87
CA PHE A 105 0.43 4.53 6.06
C PHE A 105 -0.69 5.11 6.92
N PHE A 106 -1.93 4.67 6.72
CA PHE A 106 -3.04 5.08 7.56
C PHE A 106 -2.83 4.64 9.01
N LEU A 107 -2.31 3.45 9.28
CA LEU A 107 -1.98 3.02 10.64
C LEU A 107 -0.90 3.91 11.28
N ALA A 108 0.15 4.26 10.53
CA ALA A 108 1.17 5.20 11.01
C ALA A 108 0.60 6.59 11.30
N ARG A 109 -0.31 7.07 10.44
CA ARG A 109 -1.04 8.32 10.61
C ARG A 109 -1.91 8.30 11.88
N GLU A 110 -2.64 7.23 12.13
CA GLU A 110 -3.49 7.11 13.33
C GLU A 110 -2.70 7.21 14.61
N ARG A 111 -1.59 6.49 14.69
CA ARG A 111 -0.69 6.54 15.84
C ARG A 111 -0.11 7.94 16.06
N ALA A 112 0.24 8.64 14.99
CA ALA A 112 0.76 10.00 15.05
C ALA A 112 -0.29 11.02 15.49
N LEU A 113 -1.56 10.81 15.14
CA LEU A 113 -2.67 11.64 15.60
C LEU A 113 -3.03 11.37 17.07
N GLY A 114 -2.97 10.13 17.52
CA GLY A 114 -3.22 9.76 18.92
C GLY A 114 -2.09 10.13 19.89
N SER A 115 -0.89 10.42 19.38
CA SER A 115 0.27 10.84 20.20
C SER A 115 0.35 12.37 20.39
N ARG A 116 -0.62 13.13 19.88
CA ARG A 116 -0.74 14.58 20.04
C ARG A 116 -1.94 14.91 20.91
#